data_AF-A0A9D0NY59-F1
#
_entry.id   AF-A0A9D0NY59-F1
#
_cell.length_a   1.000
_cell.length_b   1.000
_cell.length_c   1.000
_cell.angle_alpha   90.00
_cell.angle_beta   90.00
_cell.angle_gamma   90.00
#
_symmetry.space_group_name_H-M   'P 1'
#
loop_
_entity.id
_entity.type
_entity.pdbx_description
1 polymer ?
#
loop_
_entity_poly.entity_id
_entity_poly.type
_entity_poly.pdbx_seq_one_letter_code
_entity_poly.pdbx_strand_id
1 'polypeptide(L)'
;KIQAALNTLEQHLNAGHHPQTLAEINRLLRTLALMHFPREDIASLSGQPWLEFLDRSGQTQAFTQGAGQLLGSGPYRAEVSASIDIPGLITAVRKWVKTVTRNNNPLRPLYPSSAENNPAHHRQGAA
;
A
#
# COMPACT_ATOMS: atom_id res chain seq x y z
N LYS A 1 -8.98 -2.01 -19.68
CA LYS A 1 -7.50 -2.01 -19.52
C LYS A 1 -7.14 -1.13 -18.33
N ILE A 2 -6.46 -1.65 -17.29
CA ILE A 2 -6.14 -0.90 -16.05
C ILE A 2 -5.39 0.41 -16.36
N GLN A 3 -4.57 0.43 -17.41
CA GLN A 3 -3.83 1.62 -17.82
C GLN A 3 -4.71 2.80 -18.27
N ALA A 4 -5.86 2.52 -18.90
CA ALA A 4 -6.79 3.56 -19.33
C ALA A 4 -7.48 4.21 -18.13
N ALA A 5 -7.87 3.41 -17.13
CA ALA A 5 -8.44 3.92 -15.89
C ALA A 5 -7.47 4.85 -15.15
N LEU A 6 -6.18 4.50 -15.09
CA LEU A 6 -5.15 5.36 -14.48
C LEU A 6 -4.99 6.70 -15.19
N ASN A 7 -5.08 6.74 -16.54
CA ASN A 7 -5.07 8.00 -17.28
C ASN A 7 -6.30 8.86 -16.90
N THR A 8 -7.49 8.28 -16.81
CA THR A 8 -8.70 9.01 -16.40
C THR A 8 -8.56 9.59 -14.99
N LEU A 9 -8.01 8.81 -14.05
CA LEU A 9 -7.77 9.26 -12.68
C LEU A 9 -6.71 10.40 -12.64
N GLU A 10 -5.65 10.31 -13.43
CA GLU A 10 -4.68 11.41 -13.56
C GLU A 10 -5.33 12.70 -14.07
N GLN A 11 -6.23 12.62 -15.05
CA GLN A 11 -6.97 13.78 -15.55
C GLN A 11 -7.90 14.38 -14.48
N HIS A 12 -8.57 13.55 -13.68
CA HIS A 12 -9.41 14.03 -12.58
C HIS A 12 -8.61 14.70 -11.45
N LEU A 13 -7.41 14.21 -11.15
CA LEU A 13 -6.49 14.87 -10.22
C LEU A 13 -6.08 16.25 -10.75
N ASN A 14 -5.72 16.35 -12.03
CA ASN A 14 -5.39 17.63 -12.67
C ASN A 14 -6.59 18.58 -12.73
N ALA A 15 -7.83 18.06 -12.77
CA ALA A 15 -9.06 18.84 -12.78
C ALA A 15 -9.50 19.33 -11.38
N GLY A 16 -8.77 19.02 -10.31
CA GLY A 16 -9.09 19.45 -8.95
C GLY A 16 -9.97 18.49 -8.13
N HIS A 17 -10.33 17.32 -8.68
CA HIS A 17 -11.17 16.33 -7.98
C HIS A 17 -10.33 15.41 -7.07
N HIS A 18 -9.55 15.99 -6.16
CA HIS A 18 -8.53 15.26 -5.41
C HIS A 18 -9.10 14.14 -4.51
N PRO A 19 -10.07 14.38 -3.60
CA PRO A 19 -10.47 13.37 -2.62
C PRO A 19 -11.19 12.17 -3.24
N GLN A 20 -12.11 12.38 -4.18
CA GLN A 20 -12.77 11.26 -4.89
C GLN A 20 -11.77 10.44 -5.69
N THR A 21 -10.85 11.10 -6.39
CA THR A 21 -9.90 10.40 -7.26
C THR A 21 -8.88 9.60 -6.46
N LEU A 22 -8.42 10.12 -5.33
CA LEU A 22 -7.56 9.37 -4.40
C LEU A 22 -8.29 8.14 -3.84
N ALA A 23 -9.58 8.25 -3.52
CA ALA A 23 -10.39 7.12 -3.07
C ALA A 23 -10.53 6.04 -4.17
N GLU A 24 -10.76 6.45 -5.42
CA GLU A 24 -10.82 5.55 -6.58
C GLU A 24 -9.49 4.83 -6.83
N ILE A 25 -8.36 5.54 -6.72
CA ILE A 25 -7.01 4.93 -6.79
C ILE A 25 -6.84 3.90 -5.68
N ASN A 26 -7.19 4.25 -4.44
CA ASN A 26 -7.07 3.35 -3.30
C ASN A 26 -7.92 2.08 -3.47
N ARG A 27 -9.16 2.24 -3.97
CA ARG A 27 -10.06 1.12 -4.28
C ARG A 27 -9.50 0.21 -5.37
N LEU A 28 -8.91 0.77 -6.42
CA LEU A 28 -8.28 0.01 -7.50
C LEU A 28 -7.10 -0.82 -6.96
N LEU A 29 -6.24 -0.20 -6.15
CA LEU A 29 -5.11 -0.87 -5.50
C LEU A 29 -5.57 -2.01 -4.60
N ARG A 30 -6.57 -1.77 -3.74
CA ARG A 30 -7.17 -2.81 -2.89
C ARG A 30 -7.76 -3.96 -3.70
N THR A 31 -8.47 -3.67 -4.78
CA THR A 31 -9.05 -4.70 -5.65
C THR A 31 -7.97 -5.59 -6.26
N LEU A 32 -6.92 -4.99 -6.80
CA LEU A 32 -5.79 -5.73 -7.36
C LEU A 32 -5.05 -6.54 -6.28
N ALA A 33 -4.85 -5.94 -5.12
CA ALA A 33 -4.18 -6.63 -4.03
C ALA A 33 -5.01 -7.82 -3.52
N LEU A 34 -6.33 -7.70 -3.41
CA LEU A 34 -7.23 -8.81 -3.06
C LEU A 34 -7.28 -9.92 -4.12
N MET A 35 -6.96 -9.62 -5.39
CA MET A 35 -6.88 -10.64 -6.44
C MET A 35 -5.56 -11.43 -6.39
N HIS A 36 -4.48 -10.83 -5.88
CA HIS A 36 -3.14 -11.43 -5.88
C HIS A 36 -2.66 -11.89 -4.49
N PHE A 37 -3.31 -11.45 -3.40
CA PHE A 37 -2.93 -11.71 -2.02
C PHE A 37 -4.14 -12.14 -1.18
N PRO A 38 -3.93 -12.92 -0.10
CA PRO A 38 -5.02 -13.31 0.78
C PRO A 38 -5.67 -12.08 1.42
N ARG A 39 -7.02 -12.09 1.44
CA ARG A 39 -7.83 -11.00 2.01
C ARG A 39 -7.51 -10.70 3.48
N GLU A 40 -7.02 -11.70 4.19
CA GLU A 40 -6.75 -11.70 5.63
C GLU A 40 -5.63 -10.71 5.97
N ASP A 41 -4.58 -10.72 5.14
CA ASP A 41 -3.46 -9.79 5.22
C ASP A 41 -3.82 -8.38 4.79
N ILE A 42 -4.86 -8.17 3.97
CA ILE A 42 -5.18 -6.85 3.39
C ILE A 42 -6.31 -6.14 4.10
N ALA A 43 -7.35 -6.86 4.54
CA ALA A 43 -8.54 -6.28 5.16
C ALA A 43 -8.21 -5.49 6.44
N SER A 44 -7.16 -5.92 7.15
CA SER A 44 -6.67 -5.28 8.37
C SER A 44 -5.74 -4.08 8.10
N LEU A 45 -5.23 -3.91 6.88
CA LEU A 45 -4.27 -2.85 6.54
C LEU A 45 -5.01 -1.55 6.18
N SER A 46 -4.73 -0.52 6.96
CA SER A 46 -5.20 0.85 6.73
C SER A 46 -4.12 1.83 7.18
N GLY A 47 -4.02 3.00 6.55
CA GLY A 47 -3.03 3.99 6.95
C GLY A 47 -1.61 3.66 6.49
N GLN A 48 -0.64 3.81 7.40
CA GLN A 48 0.77 3.48 7.18
C GLN A 48 1.03 2.01 6.79
N PRO A 49 0.49 1.00 7.50
CA PRO A 49 0.76 -0.39 7.14
C PRO A 49 0.21 -0.78 5.75
N TRP A 50 -0.81 -0.08 5.25
CA TRP A 50 -1.26 -0.21 3.86
C TRP A 50 -0.22 0.33 2.86
N LEU A 51 0.40 1.48 3.15
CA LEU A 51 1.45 2.05 2.30
C LEU A 51 2.70 1.18 2.27
N GLU A 52 3.14 0.67 3.42
CA GLU A 52 4.27 -0.25 3.52
C GLU A 52 4.04 -1.52 2.72
N PHE A 53 2.82 -2.05 2.75
CA PHE A 53 2.42 -3.19 1.93
C PHE A 53 2.54 -2.89 0.43
N LEU A 54 2.08 -1.72 -0.03
CA LEU A 54 2.18 -1.31 -1.43
C LEU A 54 3.65 -1.19 -1.86
N ASP A 55 4.50 -0.60 -1.04
CA ASP A 55 5.92 -0.47 -1.33
C ASP A 55 6.63 -1.82 -1.42
N ARG A 56 6.35 -2.73 -0.48
CA ARG A 56 6.92 -4.08 -0.49
C ARG A 56 6.47 -4.91 -1.70
N SER A 57 5.16 -4.89 -2.00
CA SER A 57 4.59 -5.63 -3.13
C SER A 57 4.99 -5.06 -4.50
N GLY A 58 5.16 -3.74 -4.58
CA GLY A 58 5.59 -3.04 -5.79
C GLY A 58 7.10 -2.91 -5.95
N GLN A 59 7.90 -3.35 -4.95
CA GLN A 59 9.34 -3.09 -4.85
C GLN A 59 9.66 -1.60 -5.07
N THR A 60 8.95 -0.74 -4.36
CA THR A 60 9.10 0.71 -4.42
C THR A 60 9.11 1.30 -3.01
N GLN A 61 9.39 2.59 -2.88
CA GLN A 61 9.32 3.37 -1.63
C GLN A 61 8.47 4.63 -1.84
N ALA A 62 7.76 4.70 -2.97
CA ALA A 62 7.01 5.88 -3.39
C ALA A 62 5.69 6.03 -2.63
N PHE A 63 5.22 4.99 -1.94
CA PHE A 63 3.98 5.04 -1.14
C PHE A 63 4.24 5.49 0.29
N THR A 64 5.34 5.07 0.90
CA THR A 64 5.75 5.43 2.26
C THR A 64 6.64 6.67 2.29
N GLN A 65 7.48 6.92 1.28
CA GLN A 65 8.39 8.08 1.28
C GLN A 65 8.11 9.09 0.15
N GLY A 66 7.12 8.82 -0.70
CA GLY A 66 6.79 9.66 -1.84
C GLY A 66 5.35 10.16 -1.85
N ALA A 67 4.88 10.50 -3.04
CA ALA A 67 3.54 11.05 -3.29
C ALA A 67 2.39 10.13 -2.87
N GLY A 68 2.64 8.82 -2.70
CA GLY A 68 1.64 7.86 -2.27
C GLY A 68 1.26 7.93 -0.79
N GLN A 69 1.95 8.73 0.04
CA GLN A 69 1.59 8.98 1.43
C GLN A 69 0.14 9.49 1.60
N LEU A 70 -0.35 10.18 0.57
CA LEU A 70 -1.72 10.69 0.46
C LEU A 70 -2.78 9.59 0.38
N LEU A 71 -2.42 8.36 0.03
CA LEU A 71 -3.34 7.23 -0.02
C LEU A 71 -3.54 6.58 1.36
N GLY A 72 -2.58 6.73 2.28
CA GLY A 72 -2.64 6.17 3.63
C GLY A 72 -3.24 7.15 4.62
N SER A 73 -2.93 8.43 4.48
CA SER A 73 -3.64 9.48 5.20
C SER A 73 -5.05 9.56 4.62
N GLY A 74 -6.07 9.13 5.36
CA GLY A 74 -7.45 9.12 4.86
C GLY A 74 -7.94 10.48 4.34
N PRO A 75 -9.18 10.57 3.82
CA PRO A 75 -9.72 11.69 3.04
C PRO A 75 -9.84 13.05 3.78
N TYR A 76 -9.19 13.20 4.94
CA TYR A 76 -9.48 14.23 5.93
C TYR A 76 -8.28 15.06 6.41
N ARG A 77 -7.05 14.85 5.91
CA ARG A 77 -6.02 15.88 6.13
C ARG A 77 -6.31 17.05 5.18
N ALA A 78 -7.04 18.04 5.67
CA ALA A 78 -7.33 19.31 5.00
C ALA A 78 -6.06 20.16 4.63
N GLU A 79 -4.88 19.57 4.79
CA GLU A 79 -3.56 20.17 4.57
C GLU A 79 -2.90 19.61 3.30
N VAL A 80 -3.67 19.00 2.39
CA VAL A 80 -3.21 18.68 1.02
C VAL A 80 -3.24 19.94 0.14
N SER A 81 -2.69 21.04 0.65
CA SER A 81 -2.94 22.39 0.12
C SER A 81 -1.72 23.08 -0.50
N ALA A 82 -0.69 22.36 -0.96
CA ALA A 82 0.40 23.05 -1.65
C ALA A 82 1.02 22.34 -2.87
N SER A 83 1.23 21.02 -2.84
CA SER A 83 1.88 20.34 -3.98
C SER A 83 1.63 18.84 -3.93
N ILE A 84 0.48 18.39 -4.44
CA ILE A 84 0.33 16.97 -4.75
C ILE A 84 1.21 16.72 -5.97
N ASP A 85 2.21 15.84 -5.82
CA ASP A 85 2.97 15.34 -6.95
C ASP A 85 2.15 14.28 -7.70
N ILE A 86 1.15 14.75 -8.46
CA ILE A 86 0.29 13.94 -9.32
C ILE A 86 1.12 13.03 -10.24
N PRO A 87 2.14 13.54 -10.98
CA PRO A 87 2.91 12.68 -11.88
C PRO A 87 3.67 11.57 -11.15
N GLY A 88 4.27 11.83 -9.97
CA GLY A 88 4.95 10.79 -9.19
C GLY A 88 3.99 9.80 -8.56
N LEU A 89 2.81 10.23 -8.10
CA LEU A 89 1.77 9.33 -7.61
C LEU A 89 1.33 8.35 -8.70
N ILE A 90 0.98 8.88 -9.88
CA ILE A 90 0.52 8.04 -10.99
C ILE A 90 1.63 7.12 -11.48
N THR A 91 2.88 7.59 -11.52
CA THR A 91 4.04 6.77 -11.88
C THR A 91 4.23 5.62 -10.89
N ALA A 92 4.13 5.89 -9.59
CA ALA A 92 4.21 4.88 -8.55
C ALA A 92 3.11 3.82 -8.69
N VAL A 93 1.86 4.25 -8.89
CA VAL A 93 0.71 3.36 -9.10
C VAL A 93 0.89 2.51 -10.36
N ARG A 94 1.27 3.10 -11.50
CA ARG A 94 1.52 2.36 -12.74
C ARG A 94 2.61 1.31 -12.56
N LYS A 95 3.71 1.67 -11.91
CA LYS A 95 4.82 0.75 -11.62
C LYS A 95 4.35 -0.40 -10.73
N TRP A 96 3.62 -0.09 -9.67
CA TRP A 96 3.05 -1.09 -8.76
C TRP A 96 2.12 -2.07 -9.47
N VAL A 97 1.16 -1.58 -10.25
CA VAL A 97 0.23 -2.41 -11.04
C VAL A 97 1.00 -3.34 -11.97
N LYS A 98 2.02 -2.82 -12.66
CA LYS A 98 2.85 -3.63 -13.56
C LYS A 98 3.65 -4.71 -12.80
N THR A 99 4.13 -4.40 -11.60
CA THR A 99 4.85 -5.36 -10.76
C THR A 99 3.92 -6.46 -10.25
N VAL A 100 2.76 -6.12 -9.66
CA VAL A 100 1.83 -7.12 -9.10
C VAL A 100 1.20 -8.01 -10.17
N THR A 101 0.88 -7.44 -11.34
CA THR A 101 0.35 -8.23 -12.47
C THR A 101 1.39 -9.13 -13.12
N ARG A 102 2.69 -8.83 -12.96
CA ARG A 102 3.80 -9.65 -13.47
C ARG A 102 4.26 -10.70 -12.47
N ASN A 103 4.30 -10.35 -11.18
CA ASN A 103 4.71 -11.22 -10.08
C ASN A 103 3.48 -11.85 -9.45
N ASN A 104 3.09 -13.04 -9.93
CA ASN A 104 2.07 -13.87 -9.30
C ASN A 104 2.61 -14.60 -8.05
N ASN A 105 3.49 -13.94 -7.30
CA ASN A 105 4.20 -14.53 -6.18
C ASN A 105 3.50 -14.12 -4.87
N PRO A 106 3.02 -15.08 -4.05
CA PRO A 106 2.47 -14.75 -2.75
C PRO A 106 3.57 -14.05 -1.93
N LEU A 107 3.26 -12.86 -1.40
CA LEU A 107 4.11 -12.24 -0.40
C LEU A 107 4.24 -13.25 0.74
N ARG A 108 5.49 -13.61 1.07
CA ARG A 108 5.75 -14.30 2.33
C ARG A 108 5.09 -13.49 3.44
N PRO A 109 4.24 -14.10 4.28
CA PRO A 109 3.51 -13.38 5.32
C PRO A 109 4.52 -12.64 6.20
N LEU A 110 4.24 -11.36 6.47
CA LEU A 110 4.98 -10.57 7.44
C LEU A 110 4.53 -10.96 8.84
N TYR A 111 4.87 -12.17 9.23
CA TYR A 111 5.09 -12.46 10.63
C TYR A 111 6.42 -13.21 10.71
N PRO A 112 7.52 -12.57 11.15
CA PRO A 112 8.40 -13.34 12.01
C PRO A 112 7.49 -13.81 13.15
N SER A 113 7.34 -15.13 13.29
CA SER A 113 6.75 -15.73 14.47
C SER A 113 7.32 -15.03 15.69
N SER A 114 6.57 -14.09 16.29
CA SER A 114 6.87 -13.56 17.62
C SER A 114 6.60 -14.61 18.71
N ALA A 115 6.50 -15.89 18.30
CA ALA A 115 6.37 -17.08 19.12
C ALA A 115 7.69 -17.84 19.30
N GLU A 116 8.86 -17.24 19.02
CA GLU A 116 10.17 -17.82 19.37
C GLU A 116 10.82 -17.17 20.61
N ASN A 117 10.04 -16.54 21.50
CA ASN A 117 10.48 -16.18 22.85
C ASN A 117 10.00 -17.19 23.91
N ASN A 118 10.15 -18.49 23.63
CA ASN A 118 10.06 -19.51 24.66
C ASN A 118 11.28 -20.43 24.64
N PRO A 119 12.21 -20.25 25.58
CA PRO A 119 12.92 -21.36 26.16
C PRO A 119 12.42 -21.56 27.58
N ALA A 120 11.34 -22.32 27.72
CA ALA A 120 11.23 -23.21 28.87
C ALA A 120 12.43 -24.16 28.75
N HIS A 121 13.50 -23.94 29.53
CA HIS A 121 14.46 -24.93 30.03
C HIS A 121 15.65 -24.24 30.73
N HIS A 122 15.48 -23.85 32.01
CA HIS A 122 16.55 -24.13 32.97
C HIS A 122 15.98 -24.37 34.37
N ARG A 123 15.99 -25.66 34.73
CA ARG A 123 15.81 -26.18 36.07
C ARG A 123 17.21 -26.27 36.70
N GLN A 124 17.44 -25.59 37.82
CA GLN A 124 18.50 -25.74 38.85
C GLN A 124 18.38 -24.49 39.76
N GLY A 125 18.24 -24.51 41.08
CA GLY A 125 18.89 -25.30 42.14
C GLY A 125 19.80 -24.35 42.95
N ALA A 126 19.61 -24.28 44.28
CA ALA A 126 20.28 -23.42 45.28
C ALA A 126 19.74 -21.97 45.39
N ALA A 127 19.52 -21.38 46.56
CA ALA A 127 19.98 -21.67 47.93
C ALA A 127 18.83 -21.59 48.96
#